data_AF-A0A261GJJ0-F1
#
_entry.id   AF-A0A261GJJ0-F1
#
_cell.length_a   1.000
_cell.length_b   1.000
_cell.length_c   1.000
_cell.angle_alpha   90.00
_cell.angle_beta   90.00
_cell.angle_gamma   90.00
#
_symmetry.space_group_name_H-M   'P 1'
#
loop_
_entity.id
_entity.type
_entity.pdbx_description
1 polymer ?
#
loop_
_entity_poly.entity_id
_entity_poly.type
_entity_poly.pdbx_seq_one_letter_code
_entity_poly.pdbx_strand_id
1 'polypeptide(L)'
;MGKKVIDAVSQRTMTAPRLREISQSLLKLADSLEQTKPGDAISLKEMGKLVRSRREANKMSMETAAEVADISLTTLQNIELSKGVSPKIKTVQALGDLLGFDVMLVIR
;
A
#
# COMPACT_ATOMS: atom_id res chain seq x y z
N MET A 1 -28.27 37.52 -25.76
CA MET A 1 -27.98 36.07 -25.59
C MET A 1 -26.61 35.77 -24.96
N GLY A 2 -25.66 36.72 -24.88
CA GLY A 2 -24.27 36.45 -24.43
C GLY A 2 -24.01 36.31 -22.92
N LYS A 3 -24.87 36.80 -22.02
CA LYS A 3 -24.63 36.72 -20.56
C LYS A 3 -24.74 35.30 -19.98
N LYS A 4 -25.60 34.44 -20.54
CA LYS A 4 -25.81 33.07 -20.03
C LYS A 4 -24.62 32.11 -20.30
N VAL A 5 -23.78 32.41 -21.29
CA VAL A 5 -22.66 31.51 -21.67
C VAL A 5 -21.44 31.74 -20.76
N ILE A 6 -21.21 32.99 -20.33
CA ILE A 6 -20.07 33.37 -19.48
C ILE A 6 -20.23 32.79 -18.06
N ASP A 7 -21.45 32.79 -17.53
CA ASP A 7 -21.76 32.21 -16.21
C ASP A 7 -21.55 30.68 -16.18
N ALA A 8 -21.77 30.00 -17.30
CA ALA A 8 -21.59 28.54 -17.41
C ALA A 8 -20.11 28.13 -17.56
N VAL A 9 -19.26 28.98 -18.15
CA VAL A 9 -17.81 28.74 -18.28
C VAL A 9 -17.10 28.97 -16.93
N SER A 10 -17.55 29.96 -16.16
CA SER A 10 -17.01 30.26 -14.81
C SER A 10 -17.23 29.12 -13.81
N GLN A 11 -18.25 28.27 -14.03
CA GLN A 11 -18.54 27.09 -13.22
C GLN A 11 -17.67 25.86 -13.58
N ARG A 12 -16.95 25.87 -14.71
CA ARG A 12 -16.05 24.78 -15.15
C ARG A 12 -14.58 25.01 -14.81
N THR A 13 -14.19 26.23 -14.46
CA THR A 13 -12.87 26.53 -13.91
C THR A 13 -12.84 26.22 -12.42
N MET A 14 -11.89 25.41 -11.97
CA MET A 14 -11.58 25.33 -10.54
C MET A 14 -11.31 26.73 -10.02
N THR A 15 -12.23 27.26 -9.22
CA THR A 15 -12.07 28.57 -8.60
C THR A 15 -10.89 28.52 -7.62
N ALA A 16 -10.11 29.59 -7.52
CA ALA A 16 -8.94 29.66 -6.64
C ALA A 16 -9.18 29.16 -5.19
N PRO A 17 -10.37 29.36 -4.57
CA PRO A 17 -10.68 28.77 -3.27
C PRO A 17 -10.67 27.24 -3.24
N ARG A 18 -11.22 26.57 -4.27
CA ARG A 18 -11.21 25.09 -4.35
C ARG A 18 -9.81 24.53 -4.53
N LEU A 19 -8.97 25.19 -5.33
CA LEU A 19 -7.56 24.82 -5.48
C LEU A 19 -6.83 24.88 -4.13
N ARG A 20 -7.05 25.95 -3.35
CA ARG A 20 -6.44 26.12 -2.03
C ARG A 20 -6.88 25.03 -1.03
N GLU A 21 -8.16 24.68 -1.02
CA GLU A 21 -8.70 23.63 -0.15
C GLU A 21 -8.12 22.25 -0.49
N ILE A 22 -7.99 21.94 -1.78
CA ILE A 22 -7.34 20.70 -2.25
C ILE A 22 -5.87 20.69 -1.86
N SER A 23 -5.13 21.78 -2.06
CA SER A 23 -3.72 21.87 -1.64
C SER A 23 -3.56 21.66 -0.14
N GLN A 24 -4.44 22.22 0.70
CA GLN A 24 -4.41 22.02 2.15
C GLN A 24 -4.73 20.58 2.55
N SER A 25 -5.66 19.93 1.85
CA SER A 25 -6.00 18.53 2.09
C SER A 25 -4.83 17.60 1.71
N LEU A 26 -4.16 17.89 0.59
CA LEU A 26 -2.98 17.15 0.16
C LEU A 26 -1.81 17.32 1.14
N LEU A 27 -1.57 18.52 1.67
CA LEU A 27 -0.54 18.75 2.69
C LEU A 27 -0.83 17.95 3.97
N LYS A 28 -2.07 17.96 4.46
CA LYS A 28 -2.45 17.15 5.64
C LYS A 28 -2.27 15.65 5.41
N LEU A 29 -2.56 15.16 4.21
CA LEU A 29 -2.31 13.77 3.83
C LEU A 29 -0.81 13.47 3.80
N ALA A 30 0.00 14.34 3.22
CA ALA A 30 1.46 14.20 3.22
C ALA A 30 2.03 14.17 4.64
N ASP A 31 1.61 15.10 5.51
CA ASP A 31 2.01 15.13 6.92
C ASP A 31 1.59 13.84 7.65
N SER A 32 0.42 13.27 7.32
CA SER A 32 -0.05 12.00 7.89
C SER A 32 0.78 10.81 7.43
N LEU A 33 1.29 10.84 6.20
CA LEU A 33 2.21 9.82 5.65
C LEU A 33 3.63 9.97 6.21
N GLU A 34 4.15 11.20 6.37
CA GLU A 34 5.45 11.42 7.01
C GLU A 34 5.45 11.02 8.49
N GLN A 35 4.30 11.12 9.16
CA GLN A 35 4.13 10.67 10.54
C GLN A 35 4.00 9.16 10.71
N THR A 36 3.90 8.38 9.62
CA THR A 36 4.13 6.93 9.71
C THR A 36 5.63 6.70 9.87
N LYS A 37 6.11 6.87 11.10
CA LYS A 37 7.46 6.40 11.49
C LYS A 37 7.55 4.92 11.08
N PRO A 38 8.71 4.46 10.59
CA PRO A 38 8.91 3.03 10.37
C PRO A 38 8.47 2.30 11.62
N GLY A 39 7.44 1.46 11.47
CA GLY A 39 6.86 0.73 12.59
C GLY A 39 7.95 -0.08 13.29
N ASP A 40 7.72 -0.39 14.56
CA ASP A 40 8.59 -1.29 15.31
C ASP A 40 8.89 -2.54 14.46
N ALA A 41 10.15 -2.96 14.46
CA ALA A 41 10.56 -4.14 13.71
C ALA A 41 9.71 -5.34 14.14
N ILE A 42 8.89 -5.85 13.21
CA ILE A 42 8.03 -7.00 13.49
C ILE A 42 8.81 -8.30 13.36
N SER A 43 8.47 -9.29 14.18
CA SER A 43 9.04 -10.63 14.08
C SER A 43 8.62 -11.32 12.77
N LEU A 44 9.39 -12.33 12.32
CA LEU A 44 9.01 -13.16 11.16
C LEU A 44 7.62 -13.81 11.33
N LYS A 45 7.22 -14.11 12.58
CA LYS A 45 5.91 -14.68 12.91
C LYS A 45 4.79 -13.67 12.66
N GLU A 46 5.01 -12.42 13.00
CA GLU A 46 4.05 -11.33 12.76
C GLU A 46 3.97 -10.99 11.28
N MET A 47 5.10 -11.05 10.56
CA MET A 47 5.13 -10.92 9.10
C MET A 47 4.25 -12.00 8.43
N GLY A 48 4.34 -13.27 8.85
CA GLY A 48 3.49 -14.34 8.31
C GLY A 48 1.99 -14.07 8.50
N LYS A 49 1.60 -13.53 9.67
CA LYS A 49 0.22 -13.10 9.94
C LYS A 49 -0.18 -11.92 9.06
N LEU A 50 0.68 -10.92 8.91
CA LEU A 50 0.43 -9.74 8.08
C LEU A 50 0.17 -10.12 6.63
N VAL A 51 1.04 -10.96 6.05
CA VAL A 51 0.91 -11.48 4.69
C VAL A 51 -0.44 -12.17 4.50
N ARG A 52 -0.77 -13.10 5.42
CA ARG A 52 -2.04 -13.82 5.38
C ARG A 52 -3.25 -12.87 5.46
N SER A 53 -3.26 -11.95 6.44
CA SER A 53 -4.37 -11.02 6.64
C SER A 53 -4.56 -10.09 5.44
N ARG A 54 -3.48 -9.58 4.84
CA ARG A 54 -3.56 -8.72 3.64
C ARG A 54 -4.05 -9.50 2.42
N ARG A 55 -3.54 -10.72 2.21
CA ARG A 55 -3.99 -11.60 1.13
C ARG A 55 -5.49 -11.90 1.24
N GLU A 56 -5.95 -12.28 2.42
CA GLU A 56 -7.36 -12.55 2.69
C GLU A 56 -8.24 -11.29 2.53
N ALA A 57 -7.77 -10.12 2.98
CA ALA A 57 -8.46 -8.84 2.78
C ALA A 57 -8.63 -8.47 1.29
N ASN A 58 -7.62 -8.81 0.48
CA ASN A 58 -7.65 -8.64 -0.97
C ASN A 58 -8.39 -9.77 -1.70
N LYS A 59 -8.98 -10.73 -0.97
CA LYS A 59 -9.71 -11.89 -1.50
C LYS A 59 -8.89 -12.76 -2.46
N MET A 60 -7.58 -12.82 -2.25
CA MET A 60 -6.68 -13.63 -3.08
C MET A 60 -6.53 -15.04 -2.51
N SER A 61 -6.59 -16.06 -3.37
CA SER A 61 -6.18 -17.40 -2.98
C SER A 61 -4.66 -17.47 -2.81
N MET A 62 -4.18 -18.52 -2.15
CA MET A 62 -2.75 -18.71 -1.94
C MET A 62 -2.03 -19.00 -3.27
N GLU A 63 -2.69 -19.75 -4.16
CA GLU A 63 -2.22 -20.07 -5.52
C GLU A 63 -2.05 -18.80 -6.36
N THR A 64 -3.09 -17.96 -6.42
CA THR A 64 -3.04 -16.71 -7.19
C THR A 64 -2.01 -15.74 -6.60
N ALA A 65 -1.91 -15.63 -5.28
CA ALA A 65 -0.91 -14.77 -4.66
C ALA A 65 0.53 -15.25 -4.95
N ALA A 66 0.77 -16.56 -4.90
CA ALA A 66 2.07 -17.14 -5.24
C ALA A 66 2.44 -16.92 -6.71
N GLU A 67 1.48 -17.11 -7.62
CA GLU A 67 1.65 -16.87 -9.05
C GLU A 67 1.95 -15.40 -9.36
N VAL A 68 1.16 -14.46 -8.82
CA VAL A 68 1.35 -13.02 -9.11
C VAL A 68 2.63 -12.48 -8.47
N ALA A 69 3.02 -12.97 -7.29
CA ALA A 69 4.27 -12.58 -6.65
C ALA A 69 5.50 -13.29 -7.23
N ASP A 70 5.34 -14.18 -8.21
CA ASP A 70 6.42 -15.01 -8.80
C ASP A 70 7.22 -15.79 -7.73
N ILE A 71 6.50 -16.44 -6.80
CA ILE A 71 7.09 -17.28 -5.75
C ILE A 71 6.43 -18.65 -5.71
N SER A 72 7.11 -19.66 -5.16
CA SER A 72 6.51 -20.98 -5.03
C SER A 72 5.36 -20.96 -4.00
N LEU A 73 4.30 -21.72 -4.27
CA LEU A 73 3.19 -21.90 -3.33
C LEU A 73 3.66 -22.37 -1.95
N THR A 74 4.61 -23.31 -1.93
CA THR A 74 5.22 -23.82 -0.70
C THR A 74 5.97 -22.73 0.07
N THR A 75 6.63 -21.81 -0.63
CA THR A 75 7.29 -20.65 0.00
C THR A 75 6.27 -19.76 0.69
N LEU A 76 5.20 -19.38 -0.01
CA LEU A 76 4.13 -18.56 0.57
C LEU A 76 3.48 -19.26 1.79
N GLN A 77 3.20 -20.56 1.67
CA GLN A 77 2.62 -21.35 2.74
C GLN A 77 3.54 -21.40 3.98
N ASN A 78 4.85 -21.58 3.78
CA ASN A 78 5.81 -21.59 4.89
C ASN A 78 5.92 -20.22 5.58
N ILE A 79 5.83 -19.14 4.81
CA ILE A 79 5.80 -17.76 5.33
C ILE A 79 4.55 -17.56 6.19
N GLU A 80 3.35 -17.83 5.67
CA GLU A 80 2.10 -17.62 6.40
C GLU A 80 2.01 -18.49 7.67
N LEU A 81 2.54 -19.71 7.62
CA LEU A 81 2.58 -20.62 8.77
C LEU A 81 3.76 -20.36 9.72
N SER A 82 4.64 -19.39 9.41
CA SER A 82 5.85 -19.11 10.20
C SER A 82 6.76 -20.34 10.40
N LYS A 83 6.75 -21.28 9.45
CA LYS A 83 7.49 -22.54 9.55
C LYS A 83 8.95 -22.35 9.18
N GLY A 84 9.78 -21.86 10.11
CA GLY A 84 11.25 -21.98 10.09
C GLY A 84 12.01 -21.48 8.85
N VAL A 85 11.33 -20.90 7.86
CA VAL A 85 11.93 -20.39 6.63
C VAL A 85 12.31 -18.94 6.89
N SER A 86 13.58 -18.63 6.68
CA SER A 86 14.05 -17.26 6.50
C SER A 86 13.89 -16.91 5.03
N PRO A 87 12.83 -16.18 4.63
CA PRO A 87 12.63 -15.82 3.23
C PRO A 87 13.73 -14.88 2.76
N LYS A 88 14.10 -14.99 1.48
CA LYS A 88 15.01 -14.04 0.84
C LYS A 88 14.36 -12.67 0.82
N ILE A 89 15.15 -11.59 0.92
CA ILE A 89 14.62 -10.22 0.86
C ILE A 89 13.76 -9.97 -0.38
N LYS A 90 14.15 -10.53 -1.54
CA LYS A 90 13.38 -10.47 -2.79
C LYS A 90 11.97 -11.06 -2.67
N THR A 91 11.84 -12.16 -1.92
CA THR A 91 10.54 -12.80 -1.66
C THR A 91 9.65 -11.89 -0.80
N VAL A 92 10.23 -11.27 0.23
CA VAL A 92 9.49 -10.35 1.10
C VAL A 92 9.09 -9.09 0.34
N GLN A 93 9.96 -8.58 -0.53
CA GLN A 93 9.68 -7.44 -1.42
C GLN A 93 8.54 -7.74 -2.39
N ALA A 94 8.57 -8.89 -3.08
CA ALA A 94 7.50 -9.28 -4.00
C ALA A 94 6.14 -9.37 -3.29
N LEU A 95 6.12 -9.88 -2.05
CA LEU A 95 4.91 -9.89 -1.23
C LEU A 95 4.47 -8.48 -0.80
N GLY A 96 5.42 -7.59 -0.51
CA GLY A 96 5.15 -6.19 -0.20
C GLY A 96 4.52 -5.45 -1.37
N ASP A 97 5.10 -5.61 -2.56
CA ASP A 97 4.59 -5.03 -3.81
C ASP A 97 3.16 -5.53 -4.12
N LEU A 98 2.91 -6.82 -3.91
CA LEU A 98 1.59 -7.42 -4.12
C LEU A 98 0.54 -6.96 -3.09
N LEU A 99 0.93 -6.87 -1.82
CA LEU A 99 -0.01 -6.73 -0.69
C LEU A 99 -0.08 -5.30 -0.14
N GLY A 100 0.70 -4.38 -0.71
CA GLY A 100 0.70 -2.96 -0.38
C GLY A 100 1.31 -2.68 0.98
N PHE A 101 2.50 -3.23 1.24
CA PHE A 101 3.33 -2.85 2.40
C PHE A 101 4.80 -2.72 2.01
N ASP A 102 5.49 -1.78 2.66
CA ASP A 102 6.92 -1.54 2.43
C ASP A 102 7.79 -2.42 3.30
N VAL A 103 8.96 -2.80 2.77
CA VAL A 103 9.97 -3.60 3.47
C VAL A 103 11.19 -2.74 3.72
N MET A 104 11.48 -2.49 5.01
CA MET A 104 12.67 -1.74 5.42
C MET A 104 13.69 -2.67 6.05
N LEU A 105 14.91 -2.70 5.50
CA LEU A 105 16.04 -3.41 6.10
C LEU A 105 16.76 -2.48 7.08
N VAL A 106 16.84 -2.89 8.35
CA VAL A 106 17.61 -2.18 9.38
C VAL A 106 18.90 -2.96 9.63
N ILE A 107 20.03 -2.37 9.28
CA ILE A 107 21.37 -2.88 9.60
C ILE A 107 21.78 -2.23 10.93
N ARG A 108 22.14 -3.04 11.93
CA ARG A 108 22.64 -2.59 13.23
C ARG A 108 24.11 -2.91 13.39
#